data_AF-A0A4Q6A5S7-F1
#
_entry.id   AF-A0A4Q6A5S7-F1
#
_cell.length_a   1.000
_cell.length_b   1.000
_cell.length_c   1.000
_cell.angle_alpha   90.00
_cell.angle_beta   90.00
_cell.angle_gamma   90.00
#
_symmetry.space_group_name_H-M   'P 1'
#
loop_
_entity.id
_entity.type
_entity.pdbx_description
1 polymer ?
#
loop_
_entity_poly.entity_id
_entity_poly.type
_entity_poly.pdbx_seq_one_letter_code
_entity_poly.pdbx_strand_id
1 'polypeptide(L)'
;MTVNEIMQQLAGMGSEQTRKTFTNHGATGNFFGVKVGDLKTIQKKVKKNHQLSLDLYNTGNSDAMYLAGLIADEKQITKKDLQSWAENATWMDAVGLTYVDDTVEVQSLPDGTIRGMQNACVSCI
;
A
#
# COMPACT_ATOMS: atom_id res chain seq x y z
N MET A 1 -14.69 -9.02 6.07
CA MET A 1 -13.62 -9.73 5.36
C MET A 1 -12.51 -10.00 6.35
N THR A 2 -12.03 -11.24 6.39
CA THR A 2 -10.93 -11.70 7.22
C THR A 2 -9.62 -11.67 6.45
N VAL A 3 -8.49 -11.76 7.16
CA VAL A 3 -7.15 -11.85 6.56
C VAL A 3 -7.08 -13.01 5.57
N ASN A 4 -7.59 -14.19 5.95
CA ASN A 4 -7.54 -15.38 5.11
C ASN A 4 -8.32 -15.21 3.80
N GLU A 5 -9.52 -14.61 3.86
CA GLU A 5 -10.32 -14.32 2.66
C GLU A 5 -9.64 -13.31 1.74
N ILE A 6 -8.95 -12.31 2.31
CA ILE A 6 -8.17 -11.33 1.54
C ILE A 6 -6.97 -12.00 0.90
N MET A 7 -6.19 -12.77 1.64
CA MET A 7 -5.02 -13.49 1.13
C MET A 7 -5.40 -14.44 -0.01
N GLN A 8 -6.54 -15.13 0.10
CA GLN A 8 -7.06 -15.97 -0.99
C GLN A 8 -7.45 -15.14 -2.23
N GLN A 9 -8.09 -13.98 -2.05
CA GLN A 9 -8.42 -13.09 -3.16
C GLN A 9 -7.17 -12.52 -3.82
N LEU A 10 -6.18 -12.08 -3.04
CA LEU A 10 -4.90 -11.58 -3.55
C LEU A 10 -4.17 -12.66 -4.35
N ALA A 11 -4.12 -13.90 -3.83
CA ALA A 11 -3.54 -15.02 -4.56
C ALA A 11 -4.26 -15.30 -5.88
N GLY A 12 -5.58 -15.19 -5.92
CA GLY A 12 -6.38 -15.37 -7.14
C GLY A 12 -6.28 -14.21 -8.15
N MET A 13 -5.96 -13.00 -7.69
CA MET A 13 -5.74 -11.82 -8.55
C MET A 13 -4.28 -11.72 -9.03
N GLY A 14 -3.36 -12.44 -8.39
CA GLY A 14 -1.96 -12.48 -8.77
C GLY A 14 -1.76 -13.11 -10.15
N SER A 15 -0.77 -12.63 -10.89
CA SER A 15 -0.40 -13.22 -12.18
C SER A 15 1.11 -13.36 -12.32
N GLU A 16 1.55 -14.45 -12.93
CA GLU A 16 2.98 -14.72 -13.15
C GLU A 16 3.65 -13.61 -14.00
N GLN A 17 2.90 -13.04 -14.96
CA GLN A 17 3.38 -11.93 -15.78
C GLN A 17 3.69 -10.69 -14.93
N THR A 18 2.75 -10.25 -14.08
CA THR A 18 2.98 -9.11 -13.17
C THR A 18 4.13 -9.42 -12.23
N ARG A 19 4.18 -10.63 -11.69
CA ARG A 19 5.22 -11.08 -10.77
C ARG A 19 6.61 -11.02 -11.43
N LYS A 20 6.73 -11.45 -12.68
CA LYS A 20 7.94 -11.35 -13.49
C LYS A 20 8.34 -9.90 -13.74
N THR A 21 7.39 -9.04 -14.11
CA THR A 21 7.63 -7.61 -14.28
C THR A 21 8.19 -6.99 -12.99
N PHE A 22 7.55 -7.21 -11.84
CA PHE A 22 8.02 -6.68 -10.56
C PHE A 22 9.40 -7.23 -10.19
N THR A 23 9.64 -8.52 -10.40
CA THR A 23 10.96 -9.14 -10.16
C THR A 23 12.05 -8.49 -11.03
N ASN A 24 11.77 -8.24 -12.30
CA ASN A 24 12.70 -7.55 -13.22
C ASN A 24 13.02 -6.11 -12.77
N HIS A 25 12.09 -5.46 -12.05
CA HIS A 25 12.29 -4.14 -11.46
C HIS A 25 12.90 -4.18 -10.05
N GLY A 26 13.30 -5.36 -9.56
CA GLY A 26 13.98 -5.53 -8.29
C GLY A 26 13.08 -5.92 -7.12
N ALA A 27 11.82 -6.27 -7.37
CA ALA A 27 10.96 -6.84 -6.32
C ALA A 27 11.52 -8.18 -5.86
N THR A 28 11.70 -8.30 -4.55
CA THR A 28 12.16 -9.51 -3.87
C THR A 28 11.20 -9.84 -2.73
N GLY A 29 11.24 -11.08 -2.25
CA GLY A 29 10.39 -11.53 -1.15
C GLY A 29 9.09 -12.21 -1.60
N ASN A 30 8.11 -12.23 -0.68
CA ASN A 30 6.84 -12.94 -0.86
C ASN A 30 5.77 -12.02 -1.43
N PHE A 31 5.34 -12.25 -2.68
CA PHE A 31 4.24 -11.50 -3.30
C PHE A 31 3.57 -12.36 -4.38
N PHE A 32 2.27 -12.17 -4.56
CA PHE A 32 1.47 -12.82 -5.58
C PHE A 32 1.59 -12.12 -6.95
N GLY A 33 1.92 -10.83 -6.96
CA GLY A 33 2.04 -10.02 -8.17
C GLY A 33 0.68 -9.50 -8.61
N VAL A 34 0.00 -8.78 -7.71
CA VAL A 34 -1.31 -8.19 -7.94
C VAL A 34 -1.14 -6.79 -8.53
N LYS A 35 -2.02 -6.39 -9.45
CA LYS A 35 -2.01 -5.01 -9.96
C LYS A 35 -2.61 -4.09 -8.91
N VAL A 36 -2.04 -2.90 -8.75
CA VAL A 36 -2.56 -1.86 -7.83
C VAL A 36 -4.03 -1.52 -8.09
N GLY A 37 -4.47 -1.55 -9.34
CA GLY A 37 -5.87 -1.36 -9.72
C GLY A 37 -6.82 -2.39 -9.10
N ASP A 38 -6.39 -3.64 -9.00
CA ASP A 38 -7.19 -4.74 -8.42
C ASP A 38 -7.23 -4.62 -6.89
N LEU A 39 -6.14 -4.17 -6.25
CA LEU A 39 -6.11 -3.89 -4.81
C LEU A 39 -7.15 -2.83 -4.40
N LYS A 40 -7.35 -1.79 -5.23
CA LYS A 40 -8.38 -0.77 -5.00
C LYS A 40 -9.80 -1.35 -5.00
N THR A 41 -10.05 -2.48 -5.65
CA THR A 41 -11.35 -3.14 -5.62
C THR A 41 -11.64 -3.76 -4.24
N ILE A 42 -10.61 -4.34 -3.60
CA ILE A 42 -10.69 -4.87 -2.23
C ILE A 42 -10.81 -3.71 -1.24
N GLN A 43 -9.99 -2.66 -1.41
CA GLN A 43 -10.04 -1.45 -0.59
C GLN A 43 -11.45 -0.85 -0.55
N LYS A 44 -12.15 -0.74 -1.69
CA LYS A 44 -13.52 -0.20 -1.74
C LYS A 44 -14.54 -1.03 -0.94
N LYS A 45 -14.34 -2.35 -0.85
CA LYS A 45 -15.21 -3.26 -0.08
C LYS A 45 -14.92 -3.18 1.42
N VAL A 46 -13.64 -3.17 1.78
CA VAL A 46 -13.17 -3.20 3.18
C VAL A 46 -13.24 -1.82 3.84
N LYS A 47 -12.96 -0.75 3.08
CA LYS A 47 -12.78 0.63 3.54
C LYS A 47 -11.65 0.70 4.57
N LYS A 48 -11.81 1.49 5.64
CA LYS A 48 -10.81 1.59 6.72
C LYS A 48 -11.09 0.54 7.79
N ASN A 49 -10.06 -0.21 8.17
CA ASN A 49 -10.12 -1.17 9.27
C ASN A 49 -8.73 -1.34 9.88
N HIS A 50 -8.54 -0.74 11.07
CA HIS A 50 -7.24 -0.70 11.74
C HIS A 50 -6.70 -2.09 12.07
N GLN A 51 -7.47 -2.93 12.75
CA GLN A 51 -7.00 -4.28 13.12
C GLN A 51 -6.63 -5.10 11.89
N LEU A 52 -7.48 -5.06 10.86
CA LEU A 52 -7.23 -5.79 9.62
C LEU A 52 -5.99 -5.26 8.88
N SER A 53 -5.73 -3.94 8.94
CA SER A 53 -4.51 -3.36 8.37
C SER A 53 -3.25 -3.91 9.06
N LEU A 54 -3.24 -3.96 10.39
CA LEU A 54 -2.11 -4.51 11.15
C LEU A 54 -1.90 -6.00 10.82
N ASP A 55 -2.99 -6.77 10.82
CA ASP A 55 -2.91 -8.21 10.57
C ASP A 55 -2.43 -8.52 9.14
N LEU A 56 -2.89 -7.76 8.14
CA LEU A 56 -2.43 -7.89 6.75
C LEU A 56 -0.96 -7.51 6.60
N TYR A 57 -0.53 -6.44 7.28
CA TYR A 57 0.87 -6.02 7.26
C TYR A 57 1.78 -7.11 7.84
N ASN A 58 1.36 -7.74 8.93
CA ASN A 58 2.09 -8.82 9.59
C ASN A 58 2.19 -10.11 8.76
N THR A 59 1.47 -10.24 7.64
CA THR A 59 1.61 -11.40 6.74
C THR A 59 2.95 -11.42 6.01
N GLY A 60 3.64 -10.27 5.90
CA GLY A 60 4.90 -10.14 5.17
C GLY A 60 4.77 -10.36 3.65
N ASN A 61 3.55 -10.43 3.13
CA ASN A 61 3.31 -10.48 1.69
C ASN A 61 3.18 -9.07 1.13
N SER A 62 3.97 -8.70 0.13
CA SER A 62 4.04 -7.32 -0.36
C SER A 62 2.68 -6.79 -0.87
N ASP A 63 1.86 -7.63 -1.50
CA ASP A 63 0.52 -7.21 -1.97
C ASP A 63 -0.43 -6.95 -0.79
N ALA A 64 -0.33 -7.75 0.27
CA ALA A 64 -1.13 -7.59 1.48
C ALA A 64 -0.67 -6.38 2.32
N MET A 65 0.63 -6.15 2.42
CA MET A 65 1.22 -4.99 3.10
C MET A 65 0.84 -3.68 2.42
N TYR A 66 0.84 -3.66 1.08
CA TYR A 66 0.37 -2.51 0.33
C TYR A 66 -1.13 -2.24 0.58
N LEU A 67 -1.96 -3.28 0.54
CA LEU A 67 -3.38 -3.17 0.87
C LEU A 67 -3.60 -2.70 2.32
N ALA A 68 -2.77 -3.15 3.27
CA ALA A 68 -2.82 -2.70 4.67
C ALA A 68 -2.65 -1.18 4.76
N GLY A 69 -1.68 -0.61 4.04
CA GLY A 69 -1.51 0.84 3.95
C GLY A 69 -2.75 1.57 3.42
N LEU A 70 -3.43 0.99 2.41
CA LEU A 70 -4.65 1.56 1.83
C LEU A 70 -5.89 1.52 2.73
N ILE A 71 -5.94 0.60 3.68
CA ILE A 71 -7.09 0.40 4.60
C ILE A 71 -6.77 0.80 6.04
N ALA A 72 -5.55 1.27 6.31
CA ALA A 72 -5.15 1.73 7.63
C ALA A 72 -6.03 2.91 8.08
N ASP A 73 -6.31 2.98 9.38
CA ASP A 73 -6.96 4.14 9.99
C ASP A 73 -5.90 5.07 10.56
N GLU A 74 -5.72 6.21 9.91
CA GLU A 74 -4.75 7.23 10.29
C GLU A 74 -4.98 7.81 11.69
N LYS A 75 -6.18 7.67 12.25
CA LYS A 75 -6.50 8.13 13.61
C LYS A 75 -6.08 7.16 14.70
N GLN A 76 -5.85 5.89 14.34
CA GLN A 76 -5.54 4.82 15.28
C GLN A 76 -4.10 4.33 15.17
N ILE A 77 -3.49 4.46 13.98
CA ILE A 77 -2.11 4.02 13.76
C ILE A 77 -1.13 4.85 14.60
N THR A 78 -0.25 4.17 15.32
CA THR A 78 0.72 4.84 16.20
C THR A 78 2.03 5.11 15.47
N LYS A 79 2.83 6.05 15.99
CA LYS A 79 4.20 6.27 15.50
C LYS A 79 5.04 4.99 15.54
N LYS A 80 4.85 4.14 16.54
CA LYS A 80 5.56 2.86 16.68
C LYS A 80 5.18 1.89 15.56
N ASP A 81 3.91 1.82 15.20
CA ASP A 81 3.44 0.97 14.11
C ASP A 81 4.02 1.46 12.77
N LEU A 82 3.95 2.76 12.51
CA LEU A 82 4.53 3.37 11.31
C LEU A 82 6.05 3.16 11.21
N GLN A 83 6.78 3.27 12.33
CA GLN A 83 8.21 2.99 12.40
C GLN A 83 8.48 1.52 12.04
N SER A 84 7.72 0.59 12.64
CA SER A 84 7.82 -0.83 12.33
C SER A 84 7.50 -1.12 10.86
N TRP A 85 6.54 -0.40 10.28
CA TRP A 85 6.21 -0.54 8.86
C TRP A 85 7.33 0.00 7.98
N ALA A 86 7.90 1.15 8.29
CA ALA A 86 9.04 1.69 7.53
C ALA A 86 10.25 0.75 7.55
N GLU A 87 10.52 0.10 8.69
CA GLU A 87 11.65 -0.84 8.85
C GLU A 87 11.44 -2.17 8.12
N ASN A 88 10.18 -2.59 7.92
CA ASN A 88 9.84 -3.86 7.27
C ASN A 88 9.26 -3.66 5.85
N ALA A 89 9.25 -2.43 5.35
CA ALA A 89 8.65 -2.10 4.06
C ALA A 89 9.25 -2.93 2.92
N THR A 90 8.38 -3.51 2.11
CA THR A 90 8.77 -4.28 0.93
C THR A 90 9.04 -3.36 -0.27
N TRP A 91 9.56 -3.94 -1.35
CA TRP A 91 9.73 -3.23 -2.61
C TRP A 91 8.44 -2.55 -3.09
N MET A 92 7.29 -3.21 -2.92
CA MET A 92 6.01 -2.66 -3.38
C MET A 92 5.50 -1.52 -2.49
N ASP A 93 5.83 -1.55 -1.20
CA ASP A 93 5.54 -0.42 -0.29
C ASP A 93 6.43 0.78 -0.63
N ALA A 94 7.73 0.53 -0.88
CA ALA A 94 8.69 1.58 -1.26
C ALA A 94 8.34 2.22 -2.61
N VAL A 95 8.02 1.42 -3.64
CA VAL A 95 7.55 1.92 -4.93
C VAL A 95 6.18 2.56 -4.79
N GLY A 96 5.33 2.02 -3.94
CA GLY A 96 4.06 2.59 -3.53
C GLY A 96 4.17 4.05 -3.12
N LEU A 97 5.08 4.37 -2.20
CA LEU A 97 5.30 5.75 -1.75
C LEU A 97 5.80 6.70 -2.85
N THR A 98 6.39 6.16 -3.92
CA THR A 98 6.82 6.96 -5.08
C THR A 98 5.75 7.10 -6.16
N TYR A 99 4.74 6.21 -6.19
CA TYR A 99 3.73 6.15 -7.26
C TYR A 99 2.32 6.50 -6.77
N VAL A 100 2.09 6.50 -5.46
CA VAL A 100 0.95 7.16 -4.81
C VAL A 100 1.30 8.65 -4.74
N ASP A 101 1.54 9.28 -5.90
CA ASP A 101 0.79 10.46 -6.30
C ASP A 101 1.21 11.09 -7.63
N ASP A 102 0.34 10.97 -8.63
CA ASP A 102 0.18 12.02 -9.64
C ASP A 102 -0.82 13.11 -9.15
N THR A 103 -1.24 13.10 -7.87
CA THR A 103 -2.21 14.06 -7.28
C THR A 103 -1.88 14.64 -5.89
N VAL A 104 -0.70 14.36 -5.31
CA VAL A 104 -0.16 14.90 -4.05
C VAL A 104 1.34 15.06 -4.23
N GLU A 105 1.74 16.27 -4.60
CA GLU A 105 3.11 16.67 -4.38
C GLU A 105 3.37 16.73 -2.87
N VAL A 106 4.16 15.78 -2.36
CA VAL A 106 4.76 15.92 -1.03
C VAL A 106 5.92 16.90 -1.14
N GLN A 107 5.64 18.20 -0.96
CA GLN A 107 6.72 19.17 -0.79
C GLN A 107 7.22 19.15 0.66
N SER A 108 8.48 18.76 0.83
CA SER A 108 9.22 18.96 2.07
C SER A 108 9.44 20.46 2.29
N LEU A 109 8.89 21.01 3.37
CA LEU A 109 9.24 22.36 3.82
C LEU A 109 10.66 22.35 4.45
N PRO A 110 11.38 23.49 4.44
CA PRO A 110 12.75 23.57 4.94
C PRO A 110 12.94 23.20 6.43
N ASP A 111 11.84 23.14 7.19
CA ASP A 111 11.79 22.82 8.62
C ASP A 111 11.48 21.34 8.90
N GLY A 112 11.23 20.52 7.87
CA GLY A 112 10.96 19.09 8.01
C GLY A 112 9.51 18.72 8.32
N THR A 113 8.57 19.65 8.28
CA THR A 113 7.15 19.37 8.52
C THR A 113 6.43 18.89 7.24
N ILE A 114 5.72 17.75 7.31
CA ILE A 114 4.83 17.28 6.24
C ILE A 114 3.44 17.88 6.45
N ARG A 115 2.95 18.69 5.51
CA ARG A 115 1.59 19.26 5.56
C ARG A 115 0.77 18.77 4.36
N GLY A 116 -0.30 18.02 4.61
CA GLY A 116 -1.31 17.73 3.60
C GLY A 116 -2.19 18.96 3.38
N MET A 117 -2.13 19.59 2.21
CA MET A 117 -3.08 20.62 1.78
C MET A 117 -4.07 20.03 0.77
N GLN A 118 -5.35 20.35 0.99
CA GLN A 118 -6.50 19.84 0.27
C GLN A 118 -6.48 20.26 -1.21
N ASN A 119 -6.72 19.28 -2.08
CA ASN A 119 -7.22 19.32 -3.47
C ASN A 119 -7.30 20.69 -4.17
N ALA A 120 -6.67 20.81 -5.35
CA ALA A 120 -7.36 20.93 -6.64
C ALA A 120 -6.44 21.52 -7.73
N CYS A 121 -6.26 20.80 -8.85
CA CYS A 121 -6.66 21.35 -10.15
C CYS A 121 -6.81 20.21 -11.18
N VAL A 122 -8.04 20.03 -11.63
CA VAL A 122 -8.43 19.20 -12.78
C VAL A 122 -8.06 19.98 -14.04
N SER A 123 -7.00 19.57 -14.75
CA SER A 123 -6.74 19.83 -16.18
C SER A 123 -5.25 19.73 -16.46
N CYS A 124 -4.82 18.64 -17.10
CA CYS A 124 -3.76 18.60 -18.13
C CYS A 124 -3.56 17.15 -18.61
N ILE A 125 -4.61 16.60 -19.22
CA ILE A 125 -4.52 15.80 -20.45
C ILE A 125 -5.29 16.61 -21.49
#